data_AF-A0AAU9I9S4-F1
#
_entry.id   AF-A0AAU9I9S4-F1
#
_cell.length_a   1.000
_cell.length_b   1.000
_cell.length_c   1.000
_cell.angle_alpha   90.00
_cell.angle_beta   90.00
_cell.angle_gamma   90.00
#
_symmetry.space_group_name_H-M   'P 1'
#
loop_
_entity.id
_entity.type
_entity.pdbx_description
1 polymer ?
#
loop_
_entity_poly.entity_id
_entity_poly.type
_entity_poly.pdbx_seq_one_letter_code
_entity_poly.pdbx_strand_id
1 'polypeptide(L)'
;MHLSHQIQIYLFMLVMLISGTANTLITKAMDNQSFTHPFFQSATMFFGEMLCLAIYYLILWKNRGNEWIAEENLMTAHTPTSKQGWLYQKFGPYIFFIPALFDILASCCFFIGLLLSTPSIYQMARGSVIAIVAVYSIIFLNRKLYRHEVTGIISIALGVILTGLVSYLYQEQPQHAYGVAILVVGEFFTGALFVSEEMIMRKVQIDPLRAIGIEGHFGLMYWLILMPILYFIPCHKEEHVNLCPDRNNAEDPIQAFHQLGSNWDLMLLWLFYTICVAAYNWSGISTTKYATAIARTTITLSRMAFVWVFSIIFGFEEPFLLEIVGFVMIVLGTLLYNEVLIVPWFGFKDAAQRRKNEMDFTNKVDSKTITNVDDLERFTDLKLGSDSDTDT
;
A
#
# COMPACT_ATOMS: atom_id res chain seq x y z
N MET A 1 10.75 24.19 -13.05
CA MET A 1 10.29 23.70 -11.73
C MET A 1 9.33 22.52 -11.85
N HIS A 2 8.24 22.59 -12.63
CA HIS A 2 7.28 21.48 -12.83
C HIS A 2 7.90 20.16 -13.33
N LEU A 3 8.81 20.20 -14.31
CA LEU A 3 9.47 19.00 -14.85
C LEU A 3 10.29 18.26 -13.78
N SER A 4 10.97 18.99 -12.89
CA SER A 4 11.76 18.40 -11.79
C SER A 4 10.88 17.68 -10.77
N HIS A 5 9.67 18.19 -10.50
CA HIS A 5 8.74 17.57 -9.56
C HIS A 5 8.13 16.29 -10.12
N GLN A 6 7.78 16.26 -11.41
CA GLN A 6 7.29 15.04 -12.06
C GLN A 6 8.35 13.94 -12.10
N ILE A 7 9.61 14.30 -12.41
CA ILE A 7 10.73 13.34 -12.38
C ILE A 7 10.91 12.73 -10.99
N GLN A 8 10.79 13.53 -9.92
CA GLN A 8 10.88 13.03 -8.54
C GLN A 8 9.79 12.01 -8.22
N ILE A 9 8.53 12.27 -8.62
CA ILE A 9 7.42 11.33 -8.43
C ILE A 9 7.73 10.00 -9.13
N TYR A 10 8.08 10.03 -10.41
CA TYR A 10 8.38 8.80 -11.16
C TYR A 10 9.58 8.04 -10.59
N LEU A 11 10.57 8.74 -10.03
CA LEU A 11 11.70 8.11 -9.36
C LEU A 11 11.24 7.32 -8.11
N PHE A 12 10.38 7.90 -7.26
CA PHE A 12 9.83 7.17 -6.11
C PHE A 12 9.03 5.96 -6.54
N MET A 13 8.20 6.10 -7.58
CA MET A 13 7.42 4.99 -8.13
C MET A 13 8.31 3.86 -8.68
N LEU A 14 9.42 4.22 -9.34
CA LEU A 14 10.40 3.25 -9.84
C LEU A 14 11.13 2.53 -8.69
N VAL A 15 11.56 3.26 -7.67
CA VAL A 15 12.18 2.67 -6.47
C VAL A 15 11.21 1.71 -5.80
N MET A 16 9.93 2.09 -5.67
CA MET A 16 8.88 1.25 -5.10
C MET A 16 8.69 -0.05 -5.90
N LEU A 17 8.69 0.02 -7.23
CA LEU A 17 8.55 -1.16 -8.09
C LEU A 17 9.75 -2.12 -7.93
N ILE A 18 10.98 -1.59 -8.00
CA ILE A 18 12.22 -2.39 -7.92
C ILE A 18 12.37 -3.01 -6.54
N SER A 19 12.31 -2.20 -5.48
CA SER A 19 12.43 -2.66 -4.09
C SER A 19 11.32 -3.64 -3.73
N GLY A 20 10.08 -3.37 -4.17
CA GLY A 20 8.97 -4.26 -3.97
C GLY A 20 9.14 -5.62 -4.66
N THR A 21 9.72 -5.67 -5.86
CA THR A 21 9.99 -6.92 -6.58
C THR A 21 11.13 -7.68 -5.90
N ALA A 22 12.19 -6.98 -5.50
CA ALA A 22 13.30 -7.55 -4.75
C ALA A 22 12.82 -8.17 -3.43
N ASN A 23 11.93 -7.51 -2.68
CA ASN A 23 11.35 -8.05 -1.45
C ASN A 23 10.69 -9.42 -1.67
N THR A 24 9.81 -9.52 -2.68
CA THR A 24 9.13 -10.79 -2.98
C THR A 24 10.10 -11.90 -3.35
N LEU A 25 11.14 -11.60 -4.14
CA LEU A 25 12.15 -12.58 -4.53
C LEU A 25 13.03 -13.01 -3.35
N ILE A 26 13.44 -12.08 -2.50
CA ILE A 26 14.27 -12.37 -1.33
C ILE A 26 13.48 -13.19 -0.31
N THR A 27 12.22 -12.84 -0.03
CA THR A 27 11.36 -13.66 0.85
C THR A 27 11.23 -15.09 0.32
N LYS A 28 10.99 -15.26 -0.99
CA LYS A 28 10.95 -16.60 -1.61
C LYS A 28 12.30 -17.34 -1.51
N ALA A 29 13.42 -16.63 -1.63
CA ALA A 29 14.74 -17.22 -1.47
C ALA A 29 15.01 -17.66 -0.02
N MET A 30 14.50 -16.91 0.97
CA MET A 30 14.55 -17.28 2.38
C MET A 30 13.66 -18.50 2.68
N ASP A 31 12.46 -18.55 2.11
CA ASP A 31 11.55 -19.70 2.23
C ASP A 31 12.18 -20.99 1.67
N ASN A 32 12.90 -20.90 0.54
CA ASN A 32 13.65 -22.02 -0.02
C ASN A 32 14.76 -22.56 0.91
N GLN A 33 15.24 -21.74 1.86
CA GLN A 33 16.18 -22.15 2.91
C GLN A 33 15.46 -22.60 4.20
N SER A 34 14.17 -22.93 4.12
CA SER A 34 13.33 -23.35 5.25
C SER A 34 13.16 -22.29 6.35
N PHE A 35 13.32 -21.00 6.01
CA PHE A 35 13.09 -19.89 6.95
C PHE A 35 11.62 -19.44 6.92
N THR A 36 10.75 -20.27 7.48
CA THR A 36 9.29 -20.04 7.49
C THR A 36 8.85 -19.33 8.78
N HIS A 37 9.08 -18.02 8.86
CA HIS A 37 8.72 -17.20 10.02
C HIS A 37 7.95 -15.94 9.60
N PRO A 38 6.68 -16.06 9.16
CA PRO A 38 5.94 -14.95 8.55
C PRO A 38 5.71 -13.77 9.50
N PHE A 39 5.34 -14.02 10.77
CA PHE A 39 5.11 -12.94 11.72
C PHE A 39 6.43 -12.27 12.12
N PHE A 40 7.53 -13.04 12.19
CA PHE A 40 8.88 -12.50 12.32
C PHE A 40 9.31 -11.64 11.13
N GLN A 41 8.97 -12.05 9.90
CA GLN A 41 9.26 -11.27 8.69
C GLN A 41 8.47 -9.95 8.66
N SER A 42 7.24 -9.92 9.19
CA SER A 42 6.50 -8.66 9.39
C SER A 42 7.10 -7.79 10.51
N ALA A 43 7.52 -8.36 11.63
CA ALA A 43 8.26 -7.61 12.64
C ALA A 43 9.57 -7.02 12.06
N THR A 44 10.25 -7.77 11.18
CA THR A 44 11.44 -7.32 10.44
C THR A 44 11.10 -6.15 9.50
N MET A 45 9.92 -6.13 8.88
CA MET A 45 9.47 -5.00 8.06
C MET A 45 9.40 -3.70 8.88
N PHE A 46 8.73 -3.72 10.03
CA PHE A 46 8.66 -2.55 10.92
C PHE A 46 10.03 -2.16 11.48
N PHE A 47 10.93 -3.13 11.67
CA PHE A 47 12.33 -2.84 11.99
C PHE A 47 13.03 -2.05 10.88
N GLY A 48 12.86 -2.47 9.61
CA GLY A 48 13.37 -1.75 8.44
C GLY A 48 12.81 -0.32 8.36
N GLU A 49 11.52 -0.13 8.63
CA GLU A 49 10.90 1.19 8.68
C GLU A 49 11.46 2.07 9.80
N MET A 50 11.63 1.52 11.01
CA MET A 50 12.26 2.26 12.11
C MET A 50 13.70 2.70 11.77
N LEU A 51 14.44 1.92 10.98
CA LEU A 51 15.77 2.34 10.50
C LEU A 51 15.72 3.59 9.62
N CYS A 52 14.61 3.86 8.91
CA CYS A 52 14.41 5.13 8.21
C CYS A 52 14.47 6.33 9.18
N LEU A 53 13.95 6.17 10.40
CA LEU A 53 14.05 7.21 11.43
C LEU A 53 15.51 7.48 11.83
N ALA A 54 16.31 6.42 11.96
CA ALA A 54 17.74 6.55 12.24
C ALA A 54 18.47 7.29 11.10
N ILE A 55 18.18 6.93 9.84
CA ILE A 55 18.73 7.62 8.67
C ILE A 55 18.33 9.10 8.66
N TYR A 56 17.07 9.41 8.97
CA TYR A 56 16.59 10.79 9.08
C TYR A 56 17.41 11.60 10.09
N TYR A 57 17.60 11.09 11.31
CA TYR A 57 18.41 11.77 12.32
C TYR A 57 19.90 11.85 11.95
N LEU A 58 20.46 10.86 11.25
CA LEU A 58 21.84 10.91 10.74
C LEU A 58 22.02 12.02 9.70
N ILE A 59 21.05 12.20 8.80
CA ILE A 59 21.05 13.30 7.82
C ILE A 59 21.02 14.64 8.55
N LEU A 60 20.16 14.79 9.55
CA LEU A 60 20.09 16.01 10.37
C LEU A 60 21.40 16.27 11.13
N TRP A 61 21.99 15.23 11.71
CA TRP A 61 23.25 15.35 12.45
C TRP A 61 24.40 15.77 11.54
N LYS A 62 24.52 15.17 10.35
CA LYS A 62 25.54 15.52 9.35
C LYS A 62 25.36 16.95 8.83
N ASN A 63 24.12 17.39 8.64
CA ASN A 63 23.82 18.71 8.11
C ASN A 63 23.79 19.81 9.18
N ARG A 64 24.03 19.47 10.46
CA ARG A 64 24.06 20.44 11.57
C ARG A 64 25.15 21.50 11.44
N GLY A 65 26.20 21.24 10.65
CA GLY A 65 27.26 22.19 10.33
C GLY A 65 26.92 23.18 9.21
N ASN A 66 25.86 22.94 8.44
CA ASN A 66 25.35 23.88 7.44
C ASN A 66 24.19 24.66 8.06
N GLU A 67 24.48 25.85 8.61
CA GLU A 67 23.51 26.68 9.33
C GLU A 67 22.20 26.89 8.54
N TRP A 68 22.27 27.11 7.22
CA TRP A 68 21.10 27.24 6.35
C TRP A 68 20.21 25.99 6.28
N ILE A 69 20.82 24.79 6.15
CA ILE A 69 20.09 23.51 6.08
C ILE A 69 19.58 23.11 7.47
N ALA A 70 20.36 23.39 8.51
CA ALA A 70 19.97 23.16 9.89
C ALA A 70 18.77 24.04 10.27
N GLU A 71 18.76 25.30 9.86
CA GLU A 71 17.64 26.21 10.10
C GLU A 71 16.40 25.82 9.28
N GLU A 72 16.53 25.42 8.01
CA GLU A 72 15.40 24.91 7.21
C GLU A 72 14.78 23.62 7.80
N ASN A 73 15.62 22.69 8.26
CA ASN A 73 15.18 21.43 8.88
C ASN A 73 14.63 21.63 10.31
N LEU A 74 15.24 22.51 11.11
CA LEU A 74 14.72 22.90 12.42
C LEU A 74 13.44 23.71 12.27
N MET A 75 13.32 24.55 11.26
CA MET A 75 12.07 25.23 10.92
C MET A 75 11.01 24.22 10.52
N THR A 76 11.26 23.23 9.67
CA THR A 76 10.26 22.17 9.39
C THR A 76 9.97 21.28 10.62
N ALA A 77 10.92 21.11 11.55
CA ALA A 77 10.74 20.33 12.77
C ALA A 77 10.03 21.11 13.91
N HIS A 78 10.18 22.43 13.99
CA HIS A 78 9.74 23.29 15.10
C HIS A 78 8.84 24.48 14.71
N THR A 79 8.64 24.81 13.43
CA THR A 79 7.66 25.84 13.08
C THR A 79 6.25 25.29 13.30
N PRO A 80 5.41 25.97 14.09
CA PRO A 80 3.97 25.86 13.95
C PRO A 80 3.64 26.57 12.64
N THR A 81 3.84 25.89 11.51
CA THR A 81 3.33 26.37 10.23
C THR A 81 1.83 26.55 10.41
N SER A 82 1.30 27.71 10.03
CA SER A 82 -0.12 28.07 10.09
C SER A 82 -1.06 27.14 9.30
N LYS A 83 -0.55 26.02 8.78
CA LYS A 83 -1.22 24.93 8.09
C LYS A 83 -1.02 23.55 8.75
N GLN A 84 -0.61 23.46 10.02
CA GLN A 84 -0.72 22.20 10.76
C GLN A 84 -2.19 21.92 11.07
N GLY A 85 -2.73 20.81 10.57
CA GLY A 85 -4.08 20.37 10.95
C GLY A 85 -4.17 20.20 12.47
N TRP A 86 -5.27 20.65 13.08
CA TRP A 86 -5.53 20.60 14.53
C TRP A 86 -5.21 19.24 15.17
N LEU A 87 -5.37 18.16 14.40
CA LEU A 87 -5.04 16.79 14.80
C LEU A 87 -3.57 16.63 15.19
N TYR A 88 -2.61 17.07 14.37
CA TYR A 88 -1.17 16.90 14.66
C TYR A 88 -0.70 17.80 15.80
N GLN A 89 -1.29 18.98 15.94
CA GLN A 89 -1.00 19.85 17.07
C GLN A 89 -1.48 19.25 18.40
N LYS A 90 -2.58 18.47 18.38
CA LYS A 90 -3.17 17.84 19.57
C LYS A 90 -2.56 16.47 19.90
N PHE A 91 -2.31 15.64 18.89
CA PHE A 91 -1.88 14.24 19.04
C PHE A 91 -0.43 14.00 18.65
N GLY A 92 0.26 14.97 18.05
CA GLY A 92 1.68 14.86 17.69
C GLY A 92 2.00 13.61 16.87
N PRO A 93 3.16 12.97 17.12
CA PRO A 93 3.56 11.72 16.47
C PRO A 93 2.60 10.55 16.66
N TYR A 94 1.75 10.55 17.70
CA TYR A 94 0.84 9.44 18.02
C TYR A 94 -0.25 9.20 16.96
N ILE A 95 -0.40 10.08 15.98
CA ILE A 95 -1.32 9.89 14.85
C ILE A 95 -0.93 8.66 14.01
N PHE A 96 0.36 8.32 13.94
CA PHE A 96 0.87 7.16 13.21
C PHE A 96 0.57 5.82 13.90
N PHE A 97 0.03 5.83 15.11
CA PHE A 97 -0.41 4.62 15.81
C PHE A 97 -1.57 3.91 15.09
N ILE A 98 -2.42 4.67 14.40
CA ILE A 98 -3.58 4.14 13.65
C ILE A 98 -3.12 3.47 12.33
N PRO A 99 -2.33 4.13 11.45
CA PRO A 99 -1.71 3.48 10.30
C PRO A 99 -0.97 2.18 10.68
N ALA A 100 -0.10 2.24 11.69
CA ALA A 100 0.65 1.07 12.15
C ALA A 100 -0.26 -0.09 12.59
N LEU A 101 -1.41 0.20 13.21
CA LEU A 101 -2.39 -0.83 13.57
C LEU A 101 -2.99 -1.48 12.32
N PHE A 102 -3.40 -0.68 11.34
CA PHE A 102 -3.96 -1.20 10.10
C PHE A 102 -2.96 -2.03 9.31
N ASP A 103 -1.68 -1.64 9.29
CA ASP A 103 -0.63 -2.40 8.62
C ASP A 103 -0.41 -3.77 9.28
N ILE A 104 -0.37 -3.83 10.62
CA ILE A 104 -0.23 -5.11 11.34
C ILE A 104 -1.45 -5.99 11.11
N LEU A 105 -2.66 -5.45 11.22
CA LEU A 105 -3.89 -6.21 11.00
C LEU A 105 -3.96 -6.74 9.57
N ALA A 106 -3.57 -5.94 8.58
CA ALA A 106 -3.46 -6.36 7.19
C ALA A 106 -2.43 -7.48 7.03
N SER A 107 -1.22 -7.30 7.56
CA SER A 107 -0.13 -8.28 7.53
C SER A 107 -0.55 -9.63 8.13
N CYS A 108 -1.17 -9.62 9.31
CA CYS A 108 -1.69 -10.83 9.95
C CYS A 108 -2.75 -11.53 9.08
N CYS A 109 -3.70 -10.78 8.50
CA CYS A 109 -4.69 -11.34 7.59
C CYS A 109 -4.03 -11.95 6.34
N PHE A 110 -3.03 -11.28 5.76
CA PHE A 110 -2.34 -11.80 4.58
C PHE A 110 -1.56 -13.07 4.84
N PHE A 111 -0.90 -13.20 6.00
CA PHE A 111 -0.23 -14.45 6.33
C PHE A 111 -1.21 -15.60 6.53
N ILE A 112 -2.27 -15.39 7.32
CA ILE A 112 -3.29 -16.42 7.54
C ILE A 112 -3.97 -16.78 6.22
N GLY A 113 -4.29 -15.78 5.39
CA GLY A 113 -4.87 -15.97 4.07
C GLY A 113 -3.96 -16.73 3.11
N LEU A 114 -2.65 -16.43 3.09
CA LEU A 114 -1.66 -17.14 2.26
C LEU A 114 -1.48 -18.60 2.72
N LEU A 115 -1.59 -18.87 4.02
CA LEU A 115 -1.53 -20.24 4.55
C LEU A 115 -2.77 -21.06 4.15
N LEU A 116 -3.92 -20.41 4.03
CA LEU A 116 -5.18 -21.07 3.69
C LEU A 116 -5.48 -21.11 2.18
N SER A 117 -4.74 -20.37 1.34
CA SER A 117 -5.00 -20.24 -0.10
C SER A 117 -3.74 -20.46 -0.93
N THR A 118 -3.89 -20.58 -2.25
CA THR A 118 -2.74 -20.70 -3.14
C THR A 118 -2.09 -19.33 -3.41
N PRO A 119 -0.77 -19.27 -3.71
CA PRO A 119 -0.08 -18.02 -4.03
C PRO A 119 -0.70 -17.26 -5.22
N SER A 120 -1.27 -17.97 -6.20
CA SER A 120 -2.07 -17.38 -7.27
C SER A 120 -3.30 -16.62 -6.76
N ILE A 121 -4.14 -17.25 -5.92
CA ILE A 121 -5.34 -16.61 -5.38
C ILE A 121 -4.97 -15.42 -4.49
N TYR A 122 -3.91 -15.54 -3.70
CA TYR A 122 -3.35 -14.43 -2.93
C TYR A 122 -3.06 -13.22 -3.82
N GLN A 123 -2.32 -13.41 -4.92
CA GLN A 123 -1.98 -12.32 -5.84
C GLN A 123 -3.22 -11.68 -6.48
N MET A 124 -4.22 -12.49 -6.84
CA MET A 124 -5.47 -12.01 -7.43
C MET A 124 -6.33 -11.22 -6.43
N ALA A 125 -6.44 -11.70 -5.19
CA ALA A 125 -7.18 -11.02 -4.12
C ALA A 125 -6.59 -9.63 -3.84
N ARG A 126 -5.26 -9.50 -3.90
CA ARG A 126 -4.57 -8.21 -3.75
C ARG A 126 -4.92 -7.20 -4.84
N GLY A 127 -5.43 -7.66 -5.98
CA GLY A 127 -6.05 -6.88 -7.05
C GLY A 127 -7.17 -5.95 -6.57
N SER A 128 -7.91 -6.35 -5.53
CA SER A 128 -9.07 -5.61 -5.02
C SER A 128 -8.72 -4.30 -4.30
N VAL A 129 -7.47 -4.12 -3.89
CA VAL A 129 -7.03 -2.98 -3.05
C VAL A 129 -7.37 -1.62 -3.67
N ILE A 130 -7.25 -1.49 -5.00
CA ILE A 130 -7.51 -0.22 -5.70
C ILE A 130 -8.98 0.19 -5.59
N ALA A 131 -9.91 -0.78 -5.66
CA ALA A 131 -11.33 -0.52 -5.51
C ALA A 131 -11.64 -0.04 -4.08
N ILE A 132 -11.06 -0.69 -3.07
CA ILE A 132 -11.23 -0.32 -1.66
C ILE A 132 -10.65 1.07 -1.39
N VAL A 133 -9.43 1.34 -1.85
CA VAL A 133 -8.78 2.65 -1.69
C VAL A 133 -9.57 3.74 -2.41
N ALA A 134 -10.14 3.47 -3.57
CA ALA A 134 -11.00 4.43 -4.26
C ALA A 134 -12.25 4.76 -3.43
N VAL A 135 -12.95 3.74 -2.90
CA VAL A 135 -14.13 3.93 -2.03
C VAL A 135 -13.78 4.71 -0.77
N TYR A 136 -12.72 4.33 -0.07
CA TYR A 136 -12.26 5.05 1.12
C TYR A 136 -11.78 6.47 0.80
N SER A 137 -11.19 6.71 -0.37
CA SER A 137 -10.80 8.05 -0.79
C SER A 137 -12.02 8.96 -1.05
N ILE A 138 -13.17 8.41 -1.44
CA ILE A 138 -14.42 9.18 -1.53
C ILE A 138 -14.92 9.53 -0.13
N ILE A 139 -15.01 8.52 0.75
CA ILE A 139 -15.59 8.67 2.09
C ILE A 139 -14.75 9.61 2.96
N PHE A 140 -13.43 9.44 2.99
CA PHE A 140 -12.54 10.13 3.92
C PHE A 140 -11.83 11.35 3.33
N LEU A 141 -11.59 11.37 2.01
CA LEU A 141 -10.88 12.47 1.33
C LEU A 141 -11.81 13.33 0.46
N ASN A 142 -13.12 13.02 0.40
CA ASN A 142 -14.12 13.73 -0.40
C ASN A 142 -13.72 13.87 -1.88
N ARG A 143 -13.11 12.83 -2.45
CA ARG A 143 -12.78 12.80 -3.88
C ARG A 143 -14.03 12.57 -4.72
N LYS A 144 -14.10 13.24 -5.87
CA LYS A 144 -15.09 12.95 -6.91
C LYS A 144 -14.59 11.78 -7.77
N LEU A 145 -15.48 10.84 -8.09
CA LEU A 145 -15.22 9.79 -9.07
C LEU A 145 -15.75 10.19 -10.44
N TYR A 146 -14.98 9.87 -11.46
CA TYR A 146 -15.39 10.01 -12.86
C TYR A 146 -15.95 8.71 -13.40
N ARG A 147 -16.74 8.79 -14.49
CA ARG A 147 -17.43 7.62 -15.08
C ARG A 147 -16.47 6.46 -15.41
N HIS A 148 -15.25 6.75 -15.88
CA HIS A 148 -14.24 5.72 -16.18
C HIS A 148 -13.66 5.06 -14.91
N GLU A 149 -13.53 5.81 -13.82
CA GLU A 149 -13.07 5.26 -12.54
C GLU A 149 -14.13 4.30 -11.95
N VAL A 150 -15.42 4.66 -12.06
CA VAL A 150 -16.53 3.82 -11.61
C VAL A 150 -16.58 2.50 -12.39
N THR A 151 -16.46 2.55 -13.72
CA THR A 151 -16.45 1.32 -14.54
C THR A 151 -15.22 0.45 -14.27
N GLY A 152 -14.06 1.07 -14.01
CA GLY A 152 -12.86 0.37 -13.55
C GLY A 152 -13.09 -0.38 -12.23
N ILE A 153 -13.64 0.29 -11.22
CA ILE A 153 -13.97 -0.30 -9.92
C ILE A 153 -14.94 -1.49 -10.08
N ILE A 154 -15.99 -1.34 -10.89
CA ILE A 154 -16.96 -2.43 -11.14
C ILE A 154 -16.26 -3.63 -11.79
N SER A 155 -15.40 -3.41 -12.79
CA SER A 155 -14.64 -4.48 -13.43
C SER A 155 -13.74 -5.22 -12.45
N ILE A 156 -13.04 -4.49 -11.56
CA ILE A 156 -12.18 -5.09 -10.53
C ILE A 156 -13.01 -5.91 -9.54
N ALA A 157 -14.14 -5.38 -9.06
CA ALA A 157 -15.02 -6.09 -8.14
C ALA A 157 -15.55 -7.40 -8.75
N LEU A 158 -15.99 -7.37 -10.01
CA LEU A 158 -16.42 -8.56 -10.73
C LEU A 158 -15.28 -9.57 -10.92
N GLY A 159 -14.07 -9.10 -11.24
CA GLY A 159 -12.90 -9.96 -11.37
C GLY A 159 -12.58 -10.69 -10.06
N VAL A 160 -12.58 -9.99 -8.92
CA VAL A 160 -12.32 -10.57 -7.59
C VAL A 160 -13.38 -11.59 -7.19
N ILE A 161 -14.66 -11.28 -7.44
CA ILE A 161 -15.77 -12.21 -7.19
C ILE A 161 -15.59 -13.48 -8.03
N LEU A 162 -15.24 -13.33 -9.31
CA LEU A 162 -15.03 -14.47 -10.19
C LEU A 162 -13.87 -15.35 -9.72
N THR A 163 -12.73 -14.75 -9.33
CA THR A 163 -11.58 -15.50 -8.81
C THR A 163 -11.90 -16.23 -7.50
N GLY A 164 -12.71 -15.62 -6.63
CA GLY A 164 -13.16 -16.27 -5.39
C GLY A 164 -14.12 -17.43 -5.66
N LEU A 165 -15.03 -17.29 -6.63
CA LEU A 165 -15.94 -18.36 -7.04
C LEU A 165 -15.19 -19.56 -7.63
N VAL A 166 -14.13 -19.33 -8.41
CA VAL A 166 -13.32 -20.44 -8.94
C VAL A 166 -12.66 -21.23 -7.83
N SER A 167 -12.06 -20.54 -6.84
CA SER A 167 -11.47 -21.19 -5.67
C SER A 167 -12.49 -22.03 -4.92
N TYR A 168 -13.71 -21.51 -4.71
CA TYR A 168 -14.77 -22.26 -4.01
C TYR A 168 -15.29 -23.48 -4.80
N LEU A 169 -15.44 -23.36 -6.12
CA LEU A 169 -16.07 -24.40 -6.94
C LEU A 169 -15.10 -25.51 -7.36
N TYR A 170 -13.84 -25.18 -7.61
CA TYR A 170 -12.87 -26.11 -8.23
C TYR A 170 -11.78 -26.60 -7.28
N GLN A 171 -11.56 -25.96 -6.15
CA GLN A 171 -10.59 -26.43 -5.16
C GLN A 171 -11.36 -27.17 -4.06
N GLU A 172 -11.21 -28.51 -4.01
CA GLU A 172 -12.01 -29.42 -3.17
C GLU A 172 -11.87 -29.21 -1.64
N GLN A 173 -11.17 -28.17 -1.17
CA GLN A 173 -11.02 -27.86 0.24
C GLN A 173 -11.73 -26.55 0.64
N PRO A 174 -12.68 -26.60 1.59
CA PRO A 174 -13.39 -25.40 2.07
C PRO A 174 -12.46 -24.38 2.75
N GLN A 175 -11.26 -24.81 3.18
CA GLN A 175 -10.22 -23.97 3.76
C GLN A 175 -9.80 -22.83 2.82
N HIS A 176 -9.80 -23.08 1.51
CA HIS A 176 -9.42 -22.07 0.51
C HIS A 176 -10.40 -20.89 0.47
N ALA A 177 -11.70 -21.15 0.60
CA ALA A 177 -12.71 -20.10 0.63
C ALA A 177 -12.58 -19.20 1.87
N TYR A 178 -12.26 -19.77 3.03
CA TYR A 178 -11.93 -19.00 4.23
C TYR A 178 -10.66 -18.17 4.04
N GLY A 179 -9.65 -18.74 3.37
CA GLY A 179 -8.44 -18.01 2.96
C GLY A 179 -8.77 -16.78 2.13
N VAL A 180 -9.56 -16.92 1.07
CA VAL A 180 -9.99 -15.79 0.23
C VAL A 180 -10.74 -14.73 1.04
N ALA A 181 -11.66 -15.14 1.92
CA ALA A 181 -12.39 -14.20 2.77
C ALA A 181 -11.46 -13.38 3.68
N ILE A 182 -10.48 -14.04 4.32
CA ILE A 182 -9.49 -13.38 5.18
C ILE A 182 -8.59 -12.45 4.36
N LEU A 183 -8.20 -12.84 3.15
CA LEU A 183 -7.43 -11.97 2.25
C LEU A 183 -8.19 -10.69 1.92
N VAL A 184 -9.48 -10.80 1.57
CA VAL A 184 -10.34 -9.63 1.31
C VAL A 184 -10.44 -8.74 2.55
N VAL A 185 -10.57 -9.30 3.75
CA VAL A 185 -10.52 -8.53 5.01
C VAL A 185 -9.19 -7.80 5.18
N GLY A 186 -8.06 -8.46 4.87
CA GLY A 186 -6.73 -7.84 4.85
C GLY A 186 -6.64 -6.65 3.89
N GLU A 187 -7.35 -6.72 2.76
CA GLU A 187 -7.41 -5.60 1.80
C GLU A 187 -8.19 -4.41 2.31
N PHE A 188 -9.23 -4.62 3.12
CA PHE A 188 -9.90 -3.52 3.81
C PHE A 188 -8.97 -2.80 4.77
N PHE A 189 -8.12 -3.53 5.51
CA PHE A 189 -7.11 -2.91 6.36
C PHE A 189 -6.01 -2.21 5.57
N THR A 190 -5.54 -2.80 4.46
CA THR A 190 -4.56 -2.16 3.57
C THR A 190 -5.11 -0.87 2.95
N GLY A 191 -6.38 -0.88 2.55
CA GLY A 191 -7.03 0.32 2.05
C GLY A 191 -7.14 1.40 3.13
N ALA A 192 -7.47 1.01 4.36
CA ALA A 192 -7.55 1.93 5.50
C ALA A 192 -6.18 2.53 5.83
N LEU A 193 -5.12 1.71 5.79
CA LEU A 193 -3.73 2.15 5.92
C LEU A 193 -3.42 3.24 4.89
N PHE A 194 -3.51 2.94 3.59
CA PHE A 194 -3.09 3.89 2.55
C PHE A 194 -3.89 5.20 2.57
N VAL A 195 -5.20 5.12 2.83
CA VAL A 195 -6.04 6.32 2.91
C VAL A 195 -5.76 7.12 4.19
N SER A 196 -5.49 6.45 5.31
CA SER A 196 -5.10 7.11 6.56
C SER A 196 -3.77 7.84 6.42
N GLU A 197 -2.75 7.20 5.83
CA GLU A 197 -1.46 7.83 5.51
C GLU A 197 -1.67 9.04 4.60
N GLU A 198 -2.47 8.91 3.53
CA GLU A 198 -2.72 10.03 2.62
C GLU A 198 -3.40 11.20 3.33
N MET A 199 -4.40 10.90 4.17
CA MET A 199 -5.07 11.92 4.96
C MET A 199 -4.09 12.66 5.89
N ILE A 200 -3.16 11.94 6.51
CA ILE A 200 -2.13 12.52 7.38
C ILE A 200 -1.17 13.37 6.54
N MET A 201 -0.64 12.84 5.43
CA MET A 201 0.29 13.54 4.55
C MET A 201 -0.30 14.82 3.94
N ARG A 202 -1.62 14.86 3.70
CA ARG A 202 -2.32 16.07 3.23
C ARG A 202 -2.47 17.14 4.32
N LYS A 203 -2.71 16.72 5.57
CA LYS A 203 -2.99 17.63 6.71
C LYS A 203 -1.75 18.00 7.52
N VAL A 204 -0.66 17.26 7.36
CA VAL A 204 0.57 17.37 8.13
C VAL A 204 1.76 17.41 7.18
N GLN A 205 2.52 18.52 7.22
CA GLN A 205 3.77 18.66 6.50
C GLN A 205 4.90 17.96 7.28
N ILE A 206 5.00 16.65 7.10
CA ILE A 206 6.06 15.81 7.68
C ILE A 206 6.91 15.21 6.57
N ASP A 207 8.22 15.08 6.80
CA ASP A 207 9.10 14.39 5.87
C ASP A 207 8.72 12.89 5.78
N PRO A 208 8.61 12.30 4.57
CA PRO A 208 8.23 10.90 4.39
C PRO A 208 9.13 9.93 5.17
N LEU A 209 10.42 10.21 5.28
CA LEU A 209 11.39 9.36 5.98
C LEU A 209 11.15 9.36 7.49
N ARG A 210 10.78 10.52 8.05
CA ARG A 210 10.38 10.65 9.46
C ARG A 210 9.03 9.98 9.71
N ALA A 211 8.06 10.16 8.81
CA ALA A 211 6.72 9.59 8.94
C ALA A 211 6.75 8.07 9.04
N ILE A 212 7.38 7.40 8.05
CA ILE A 212 7.50 5.94 8.06
C ILE A 212 8.34 5.43 9.23
N GLY A 213 9.34 6.19 9.65
CA GLY A 213 10.15 5.86 10.82
C GLY A 213 9.37 5.84 12.14
N ILE A 214 8.41 6.76 12.31
CA ILE A 214 7.52 6.81 13.48
C ILE A 214 6.50 5.66 13.41
N GLU A 215 5.97 5.36 12.22
CA GLU A 215 5.08 4.22 12.00
C GLU A 215 5.78 2.89 12.33
N GLY A 216 7.00 2.70 11.82
CA GLY A 216 7.88 1.58 12.15
C GLY A 216 8.12 1.40 13.64
N HIS A 217 8.33 2.51 14.36
CA HIS A 217 8.48 2.48 15.82
C HIS A 217 7.22 1.96 16.53
N PHE A 218 6.04 2.49 16.19
CA PHE A 218 4.78 2.00 16.78
C PHE A 218 4.46 0.56 16.35
N GLY A 219 4.76 0.20 15.11
CA GLY A 219 4.62 -1.17 14.61
C GLY A 219 5.46 -2.17 15.41
N LEU A 220 6.71 -1.82 15.72
CA LEU A 220 7.54 -2.63 16.61
C LEU A 220 6.98 -2.71 18.03
N MET A 221 6.39 -1.63 18.58
CA MET A 221 5.74 -1.69 19.89
C MET A 221 4.58 -2.69 19.93
N TYR A 222 3.77 -2.75 18.87
CA TYR A 222 2.74 -3.78 18.75
C TYR A 222 3.35 -5.18 18.63
N TRP A 223 4.40 -5.36 17.82
CA TRP A 223 5.07 -6.64 17.69
C TRP A 223 5.76 -7.10 18.97
N LEU A 224 6.25 -6.19 19.82
CA LEU A 224 6.77 -6.52 21.15
C LEU A 224 5.70 -7.16 22.05
N ILE A 225 4.42 -6.85 21.83
CA ILE A 225 3.29 -7.44 22.56
C ILE A 225 2.77 -8.69 21.85
N LEU A 226 2.61 -8.65 20.53
CA LEU A 226 2.06 -9.75 19.73
C LEU A 226 3.00 -10.96 19.62
N MET A 227 4.31 -10.74 19.50
CA MET A 227 5.29 -11.84 19.39
C MET A 227 5.24 -12.79 20.59
N PRO A 228 5.30 -12.33 21.85
CA PRO A 228 5.14 -13.21 23.00
C PRO A 228 3.80 -13.95 22.99
N ILE A 229 2.70 -13.29 22.60
CA ILE A 229 1.38 -13.94 22.51
C ILE A 229 1.43 -15.11 21.52
N LEU A 230 1.98 -14.90 20.33
CA LEU A 230 2.10 -15.94 19.30
C LEU A 230 3.05 -17.08 19.70
N TYR A 231 4.09 -16.77 20.49
CA TYR A 231 4.98 -17.79 21.05
C TYR A 231 4.27 -18.74 22.01
N PHE A 232 3.33 -18.24 22.81
CA PHE A 232 2.60 -19.08 23.78
C PHE A 232 1.36 -19.77 23.20
N ILE A 233 0.94 -19.45 21.98
CA ILE A 233 -0.19 -20.14 21.34
C ILE A 233 0.34 -21.47 20.80
N PRO A 234 -0.04 -22.62 21.40
CA PRO A 234 0.37 -23.90 20.89
C PRO A 234 -0.35 -24.13 19.56
N CYS A 235 0.39 -24.61 18.58
CA CYS A 235 -0.18 -25.05 17.34
C CYS A 235 0.30 -26.45 17.01
N HIS A 236 -0.64 -27.37 16.84
CA HIS A 236 -0.34 -28.76 16.56
C HIS A 236 -0.64 -29.06 15.09
N LYS A 237 0.33 -29.65 14.38
CA LYS A 237 0.19 -30.07 12.99
C LYS A 237 -1.02 -30.93 12.70
N GLU A 238 -1.40 -31.77 13.67
CA GLU A 238 -2.45 -32.78 13.49
C GLU A 238 -3.86 -32.18 13.36
N GLU A 239 -4.07 -30.95 13.85
CA GLU A 239 -5.37 -30.24 13.75
C GLU A 239 -5.36 -29.10 12.71
N HIS A 240 -4.19 -28.54 12.37
CA HIS A 240 -4.06 -27.37 11.49
C HIS A 240 -2.93 -27.51 10.46
N VAL A 241 -3.08 -28.49 9.56
CA VAL A 241 -2.10 -28.93 8.53
C VAL A 241 -1.50 -27.78 7.69
N ASN A 242 -2.15 -26.63 7.60
CA ASN A 242 -1.70 -25.48 6.81
C ASN A 242 -1.37 -24.21 7.60
N LEU A 243 -1.79 -24.05 8.86
CA LEU A 243 -1.50 -22.81 9.61
C LEU A 243 -0.15 -22.83 10.34
N CYS A 244 0.40 -24.01 10.59
CA CYS A 244 1.51 -24.17 11.54
C CYS A 244 2.64 -24.97 10.92
N PRO A 245 3.58 -24.27 10.24
CA PRO A 245 4.71 -24.93 9.63
C PRO A 245 5.58 -25.53 10.73
N ASP A 246 5.63 -26.85 10.78
CA ASP A 246 6.64 -27.63 11.48
C ASP A 246 6.83 -27.48 13.00
N ARG A 247 5.98 -26.73 13.70
CA ARG A 247 6.24 -26.29 15.08
C ARG A 247 5.11 -26.57 16.06
N ASN A 248 5.47 -26.55 17.34
CA ASN A 248 4.56 -26.65 18.49
C ASN A 248 3.87 -25.31 18.82
N ASN A 249 4.35 -24.18 18.28
CA ASN A 249 3.86 -22.83 18.56
C ASN A 249 3.49 -22.11 17.25
N ALA A 250 2.62 -21.11 17.32
CA ALA A 250 2.20 -20.33 16.15
C ALA A 250 3.35 -19.50 15.53
N GLU A 251 4.27 -18.98 16.35
CA GLU A 251 5.52 -18.33 15.90
C GLU A 251 6.62 -18.58 16.94
N ASP A 252 7.85 -18.86 16.49
CA ASP A 252 9.00 -19.02 17.39
C ASP A 252 10.13 -18.05 17.00
N PRO A 253 10.16 -16.84 17.59
CA PRO A 253 11.19 -15.86 17.28
C PRO A 253 12.59 -16.30 17.76
N ILE A 254 12.68 -17.16 18.78
CA ILE A 254 13.96 -17.65 19.30
C ILE A 254 14.59 -18.58 18.26
N GLN A 255 13.79 -19.47 17.69
CA GLN A 255 14.23 -20.32 16.59
C GLN A 255 14.60 -19.49 15.36
N ALA A 256 13.84 -18.44 15.03
CA ALA A 256 14.16 -17.55 13.91
C ALA A 256 15.57 -16.93 14.06
N PHE A 257 15.88 -16.39 15.23
CA PHE A 257 17.21 -15.84 15.50
C PHE A 257 18.31 -16.90 15.47
N HIS A 258 18.04 -18.11 15.95
CA HIS A 258 19.00 -19.21 15.89
C HIS A 258 19.28 -19.63 14.44
N GLN A 259 18.25 -19.71 13.58
CA GLN A 259 18.42 -20.01 12.16
C GLN A 259 19.23 -18.93 11.43
N LEU A 260 18.92 -17.65 11.70
CA LEU A 260 19.70 -16.52 11.16
C LEU A 260 21.16 -16.59 11.60
N GLY A 261 21.43 -16.84 12.88
CA GLY A 261 22.79 -16.92 13.42
C GLY A 261 23.59 -18.13 12.92
N SER A 262 22.90 -19.22 12.57
CA SER A 262 23.54 -20.46 12.14
C SER A 262 23.90 -20.48 10.65
N ASN A 263 23.23 -19.68 9.81
CA ASN A 263 23.44 -19.69 8.36
C ASN A 263 23.75 -18.27 7.86
N TRP A 264 24.99 -18.07 7.40
CA TRP A 264 25.46 -16.78 6.90
C TRP A 264 24.73 -16.31 5.64
N ASP A 265 24.37 -17.24 4.74
CA ASP A 265 23.65 -16.90 3.51
C ASP A 265 22.25 -16.39 3.84
N LEU A 266 21.58 -17.03 4.81
CA LEU A 266 20.27 -16.60 5.30
C LEU A 266 20.33 -15.25 6.01
N MET A 267 21.36 -15.01 6.82
CA MET A 267 21.60 -13.71 7.47
C MET A 267 21.76 -12.59 6.44
N LEU A 268 22.56 -12.83 5.39
CA LEU A 268 22.73 -11.86 4.30
C LEU A 268 21.41 -11.58 3.57
N LEU A 269 20.62 -12.61 3.26
CA LEU A 269 19.30 -12.45 2.66
C LEU A 269 18.37 -11.61 3.55
N TRP A 270 18.36 -11.87 4.87
CA TRP A 270 17.55 -11.10 5.83
C TRP A 270 17.99 -9.63 5.93
N LEU A 271 19.29 -9.34 5.88
CA LEU A 271 19.80 -7.97 5.85
C LEU A 271 19.40 -7.23 4.55
N PHE A 272 19.53 -7.90 3.40
CA PHE A 272 19.07 -7.33 2.13
C PHE A 272 17.56 -7.11 2.11
N TYR A 273 16.78 -8.07 2.61
CA TYR A 273 15.33 -7.92 2.79
C TYR A 273 15.00 -6.68 3.63
N THR A 274 15.66 -6.51 4.78
CA THR A 274 15.43 -5.35 5.67
C THR A 274 15.65 -4.01 4.95
N ILE A 275 16.73 -3.90 4.17
CA ILE A 275 17.05 -2.68 3.40
C ILE A 275 16.03 -2.46 2.27
N CYS A 276 15.69 -3.51 1.52
CA CYS A 276 14.74 -3.41 0.41
C CYS A 276 13.33 -3.08 0.91
N VAL A 277 12.91 -3.60 2.07
CA VAL A 277 11.64 -3.26 2.71
C VAL A 277 11.61 -1.81 3.18
N ALA A 278 12.67 -1.33 3.84
CA ALA A 278 12.78 0.08 4.21
C ALA A 278 12.64 1.00 2.99
N ALA A 279 13.32 0.67 1.89
CA ALA A 279 13.21 1.42 0.63
C ALA A 279 11.81 1.35 0.02
N TYR A 280 11.14 0.20 0.07
CA TYR A 280 9.78 0.01 -0.44
C TYR A 280 8.76 0.86 0.33
N ASN A 281 8.79 0.82 1.66
CA ASN A 281 7.83 1.55 2.48
C ASN A 281 8.10 3.06 2.46
N TRP A 282 9.36 3.50 2.49
CA TRP A 282 9.71 4.91 2.29
C TRP A 282 9.26 5.46 0.92
N SER A 283 9.52 4.73 -0.17
CA SER A 283 9.10 5.15 -1.51
C SER A 283 7.58 5.07 -1.70
N GLY A 284 6.90 4.16 -1.00
CA GLY A 284 5.44 4.05 -0.95
C GLY A 284 4.77 5.27 -0.31
N ILE A 285 5.19 5.66 0.90
CA ILE A 285 4.66 6.85 1.56
C ILE A 285 5.04 8.14 0.81
N SER A 286 6.24 8.19 0.22
CA SER A 286 6.66 9.30 -0.65
C SER A 286 5.76 9.42 -1.88
N THR A 287 5.43 8.30 -2.53
CA THR A 287 4.46 8.28 -3.64
C THR A 287 3.08 8.75 -3.19
N THR A 288 2.64 8.36 -1.99
CA THR A 288 1.37 8.81 -1.43
C THR A 288 1.34 10.32 -1.17
N LYS A 289 2.45 10.87 -0.65
CA LYS A 289 2.58 12.31 -0.37
C LYS A 289 2.63 13.17 -1.63
N TYR A 290 3.44 12.79 -2.62
CA TYR A 290 3.68 13.61 -3.82
C TYR A 290 2.73 13.27 -4.99
N ALA A 291 2.09 12.12 -4.96
CA ALA A 291 1.01 11.75 -5.86
C ALA A 291 -0.26 11.46 -5.05
N THR A 292 -0.62 10.18 -4.86
CA THR A 292 -1.86 9.77 -4.17
C THR A 292 -1.75 8.32 -3.67
N ALA A 293 -2.60 7.92 -2.71
CA ALA A 293 -2.73 6.52 -2.29
C ALA A 293 -3.11 5.60 -3.47
N ILE A 294 -3.95 6.11 -4.38
CA ILE A 294 -4.33 5.36 -5.58
C ILE A 294 -3.10 5.11 -6.47
N ALA A 295 -2.25 6.12 -6.70
CA ALA A 295 -1.03 5.92 -7.48
C ALA A 295 -0.09 4.87 -6.83
N ARG A 296 0.04 4.88 -5.49
CA ARG A 296 0.76 3.83 -4.73
C ARG A 296 0.17 2.44 -4.99
N THR A 297 -1.16 2.31 -4.96
CA THR A 297 -1.82 1.03 -5.21
C THR A 297 -1.61 0.52 -6.64
N THR A 298 -1.65 1.40 -7.65
CA THR A 298 -1.45 1.04 -9.05
C THR A 298 -0.07 0.45 -9.32
N ILE A 299 0.98 1.00 -8.69
CA ILE A 299 2.35 0.45 -8.80
C ILE A 299 2.45 -0.90 -8.11
N THR A 300 1.80 -1.03 -6.95
CA THR A 300 1.75 -2.29 -6.20
C THR A 300 1.08 -3.39 -7.02
N LEU A 301 -0.02 -3.08 -7.70
CA LEU A 301 -0.73 -4.00 -8.59
C LEU A 301 0.09 -4.36 -9.82
N SER A 302 0.77 -3.39 -10.43
CA SER A 302 1.66 -3.63 -11.57
C SER A 302 2.70 -4.70 -11.23
N ARG A 303 3.38 -4.58 -10.07
CA ARG A 303 4.34 -5.59 -9.58
C ARG A 303 3.70 -6.98 -9.48
N MET A 304 2.53 -7.07 -8.84
CA MET A 304 1.86 -8.36 -8.61
C MET A 304 1.44 -9.02 -9.92
N ALA A 305 0.94 -8.24 -10.87
CA ALA A 305 0.62 -8.73 -12.20
C ALA A 305 1.86 -9.29 -12.92
N PHE A 306 3.02 -8.61 -12.82
CA PHE A 306 4.27 -9.13 -13.39
C PHE A 306 4.70 -10.45 -12.76
N VAL A 307 4.63 -10.57 -11.43
CA VAL A 307 4.99 -11.82 -10.72
C VAL A 307 4.06 -12.96 -11.14
N TRP A 308 2.76 -12.71 -11.26
CA TRP A 308 1.78 -13.72 -11.66
C TRP A 308 1.99 -14.20 -13.11
N VAL A 309 2.18 -13.28 -14.04
CA VAL A 309 2.49 -13.61 -15.45
C VAL A 309 3.77 -14.45 -15.54
N PHE A 310 4.79 -14.10 -14.75
CA PHE A 310 6.02 -14.88 -14.67
C PHE A 310 5.77 -16.28 -14.07
N SER A 311 4.93 -16.40 -13.03
CA SER A 311 4.55 -17.68 -12.41
C SER A 311 4.01 -18.67 -13.44
N ILE A 312 3.11 -18.19 -14.31
CA ILE A 312 2.48 -19.00 -15.37
C ILE A 312 3.46 -19.38 -16.47
N ILE A 313 4.27 -18.43 -16.96
CA ILE A 313 5.21 -18.68 -18.06
C ILE A 313 6.22 -19.78 -17.70
N PHE A 314 6.67 -19.80 -16.45
CA PHE A 314 7.63 -20.78 -15.95
C PHE A 314 6.96 -22.07 -15.44
N GLY A 315 5.63 -22.19 -15.52
CA GLY A 315 4.89 -23.37 -15.12
C GLY A 315 4.92 -23.64 -13.61
N PHE A 316 5.09 -22.59 -12.79
CA PHE A 316 5.00 -22.74 -11.33
C PHE A 316 3.57 -23.01 -10.86
N GLU A 317 2.57 -22.58 -11.63
CA GLU A 317 1.15 -22.76 -11.36
C GLU A 317 0.39 -22.97 -12.68
N GLU A 318 -0.62 -23.86 -12.68
CA GLU A 318 -1.55 -24.07 -13.80
C GLU A 318 -2.90 -23.41 -13.47
N PRO A 319 -3.16 -22.18 -13.95
CA PRO A 319 -4.40 -21.47 -13.63
C PRO A 319 -5.59 -22.06 -14.39
N PHE A 320 -6.75 -22.07 -13.74
CA PHE A 320 -8.01 -22.40 -14.44
C PHE A 320 -8.36 -21.30 -15.45
N LEU A 321 -9.02 -21.66 -16.56
CA LEU A 321 -9.41 -20.68 -17.58
C LEU A 321 -10.23 -19.52 -16.99
N LEU A 322 -11.10 -19.82 -16.02
CA LEU A 322 -11.95 -18.83 -15.37
C LEU A 322 -11.17 -17.91 -14.40
N GLU A 323 -10.06 -18.38 -13.82
CA GLU A 323 -9.12 -17.54 -13.07
C GLU A 323 -8.44 -16.54 -14.00
N ILE A 324 -8.00 -16.97 -15.18
CA ILE A 324 -7.40 -16.08 -16.18
C ILE A 324 -8.39 -14.97 -16.57
N VAL A 325 -9.66 -15.31 -16.77
CA VAL A 325 -10.71 -14.31 -17.05
C VAL A 325 -10.82 -13.31 -15.91
N GLY A 326 -10.89 -13.78 -14.66
CA GLY A 326 -10.96 -12.90 -13.49
C GLY A 326 -9.75 -11.97 -13.36
N PHE A 327 -8.54 -12.49 -13.60
CA PHE A 327 -7.31 -11.69 -13.61
C PHE A 327 -7.33 -10.62 -14.71
N VAL A 328 -7.73 -10.98 -15.93
CA VAL A 328 -7.84 -10.03 -17.04
C VAL A 328 -8.82 -8.91 -16.70
N MET A 329 -9.95 -9.23 -16.05
CA MET A 329 -10.91 -8.21 -15.59
C MET A 329 -10.32 -7.25 -14.55
N ILE A 330 -9.50 -7.75 -13.62
CA ILE A 330 -8.79 -6.93 -12.62
C ILE A 330 -7.77 -6.02 -13.31
N VAL A 331 -6.97 -6.55 -14.23
CA VAL A 331 -5.96 -5.78 -14.97
C VAL A 331 -6.63 -4.71 -15.84
N LEU A 332 -7.65 -5.07 -16.62
CA LEU A 332 -8.38 -4.13 -17.47
C LEU A 332 -9.07 -3.05 -16.63
N GLY A 333 -9.71 -3.42 -15.52
CA GLY A 333 -10.34 -2.47 -14.62
C GLY A 333 -9.32 -1.52 -13.99
N THR A 334 -8.14 -2.01 -13.63
CA THR A 334 -7.02 -1.18 -13.12
C THR A 334 -6.51 -0.21 -14.18
N LEU A 335 -6.35 -0.66 -15.43
CA LEU A 335 -5.91 0.20 -16.54
C LEU A 335 -6.94 1.27 -16.91
N LEU A 336 -8.22 0.92 -16.85
CA LEU A 336 -9.34 1.83 -17.10
C LEU A 336 -9.44 2.88 -15.99
N TYR A 337 -9.30 2.44 -14.74
CA TYR A 337 -9.30 3.33 -13.57
C TYR A 337 -8.16 4.36 -13.64
N ASN A 338 -6.96 3.93 -14.04
CA ASN A 338 -5.77 4.78 -14.11
C ASN A 338 -5.69 5.62 -15.40
N GLU A 339 -6.74 5.64 -16.23
CA GLU A 339 -6.78 6.35 -17.52
C GLU A 339 -5.65 5.94 -18.50
N VAL A 340 -5.00 4.80 -18.27
CA VAL A 340 -4.00 4.24 -19.19
C VAL A 340 -4.70 3.75 -20.46
N LEU A 341 -5.90 3.20 -20.29
CA LEU A 341 -6.75 2.74 -21.38
C LEU A 341 -7.99 3.64 -21.46
N ILE A 342 -7.96 4.61 -22.37
CA ILE A 342 -9.11 5.50 -22.64
C ILE A 342 -9.93 4.87 -23.76
N VAL A 343 -10.98 4.13 -23.40
CA VAL A 343 -11.90 3.56 -24.40
C VAL A 343 -12.65 4.71 -25.08
N PRO A 344 -12.70 4.78 -26.43
CA PRO A 344 -13.32 5.90 -27.15
C PRO A 344 -14.86 5.93 -27.08
N TRP A 345 -15.49 4.96 -26.43
CA TRP A 345 -16.95 4.82 -26.31
C TRP A 345 -17.42 5.29 -24.91
N PHE A 346 -18.71 5.58 -24.72
CA PHE A 346 -19.31 5.99 -23.43
C PHE A 346 -18.86 7.34 -22.83
N GLY A 347 -18.26 8.25 -23.62
CA GLY A 347 -17.90 9.59 -23.13
C GLY A 347 -16.72 9.61 -22.15
N PHE A 348 -15.90 8.56 -22.11
CA PHE A 348 -14.73 8.48 -21.22
C PHE A 348 -13.67 9.54 -21.55
N LYS A 349 -13.52 9.91 -22.83
CA LYS A 349 -12.64 11.01 -23.25
C LYS A 349 -13.07 12.34 -22.62
N ASP A 350 -14.37 12.61 -22.58
CA ASP A 350 -14.91 13.85 -22.01
C ASP A 350 -14.75 13.85 -20.48
N ALA A 351 -14.94 12.70 -19.83
CA ALA A 351 -14.71 12.56 -18.39
C ALA A 351 -13.24 12.76 -18.00
N ALA A 352 -12.29 12.17 -18.74
CA ALA A 352 -10.86 12.36 -18.51
C ALA A 352 -10.44 13.83 -18.78
N GLN A 353 -11.01 14.45 -19.82
CA GLN A 353 -10.75 15.86 -20.11
C GLN A 353 -11.33 16.80 -19.04
N ARG A 354 -12.52 16.50 -18.49
CA ARG A 354 -13.11 17.25 -17.36
C ARG A 354 -12.20 17.21 -16.13
N ARG A 355 -11.67 16.03 -15.79
CA ARG A 355 -10.70 15.88 -14.69
C ARG A 355 -9.46 16.74 -14.87
N LYS A 356 -8.88 16.70 -16.07
CA LYS A 356 -7.70 17.52 -16.40
C LYS A 356 -7.99 19.01 -16.26
N ASN A 357 -9.15 19.46 -16.73
CA ASN A 357 -9.58 20.85 -16.63
C ASN A 357 -9.83 21.27 -15.16
N GLU A 358 -10.46 20.43 -14.32
CA GLU A 358 -10.64 20.71 -12.88
C GLU A 358 -9.29 20.80 -12.13
N MET A 359 -8.34 19.93 -12.45
CA MET A 359 -6.99 19.97 -11.85
C MET A 359 -6.22 21.22 -12.26
N ASP A 360 -6.26 21.58 -13.54
CA ASP A 360 -5.62 22.80 -14.05
C ASP A 360 -6.24 24.08 -13.46
N PHE A 361 -7.55 24.07 -13.18
CA PHE A 361 -8.23 25.17 -12.52
C PHE A 361 -7.86 25.27 -11.03
N THR A 362 -7.87 24.15 -10.30
CA THR A 362 -7.50 24.12 -8.85
C THR A 362 -6.05 24.58 -8.64
N ASN A 363 -5.11 24.12 -9.47
CA ASN A 363 -3.71 24.55 -9.42
C ASN A 363 -3.54 26.06 -9.74
N LYS A 364 -4.40 26.62 -10.59
CA LYS A 364 -4.42 28.07 -10.87
C LYS A 364 -4.99 28.89 -9.71
N VAL A 365 -5.97 28.36 -8.99
CA VAL A 365 -6.56 28.99 -7.80
C VAL A 365 -5.58 28.94 -6.61
N ASP A 366 -4.87 27.84 -6.39
CA ASP A 366 -3.87 27.77 -5.29
C ASP A 366 -2.62 28.63 -5.55
N SER A 367 -2.28 28.89 -6.82
CA SER A 367 -1.14 29.77 -7.19
C SER A 367 -1.48 31.26 -7.24
N LYS A 368 -2.76 31.61 -7.29
CA LYS A 368 -3.24 32.99 -7.20
C LYS A 368 -4.06 33.13 -5.92
N THR A 369 -3.50 33.77 -4.89
CA THR A 369 -4.31 34.32 -3.79
C THR A 369 -5.56 34.95 -4.39
N ILE A 370 -6.74 34.39 -4.08
CA ILE A 370 -8.02 34.79 -4.69
C ILE A 370 -8.19 36.29 -4.48
N THR A 371 -7.99 37.07 -5.53
CA THR A 371 -8.17 38.53 -5.51
C THR A 371 -9.43 38.99 -6.26
N ASN A 372 -10.10 38.12 -7.01
CA ASN A 372 -11.27 38.51 -7.81
C ASN A 372 -12.47 37.55 -7.68
N VAL A 373 -13.65 38.17 -7.61
CA VAL A 373 -14.97 37.54 -7.47
C VAL A 373 -15.37 36.74 -8.72
N ASP A 374 -14.82 37.09 -9.89
CA ASP A 374 -15.10 36.42 -11.18
C ASP A 374 -14.65 34.94 -11.22
N ASP A 375 -13.59 34.57 -10.47
CA ASP A 375 -13.15 33.18 -10.39
C ASP A 375 -14.12 32.32 -9.54
N LEU A 376 -14.87 32.97 -8.64
CA LEU A 376 -15.90 32.33 -7.80
C LEU A 376 -17.20 32.11 -8.59
N GLU A 377 -17.59 33.04 -9.47
CA GLU A 377 -18.76 32.88 -10.35
C GLU A 377 -18.54 31.73 -11.35
N ARG A 378 -17.35 31.62 -11.96
CA ARG A 378 -17.01 30.45 -12.81
C ARG A 378 -17.04 29.12 -12.05
N PHE A 379 -16.66 29.11 -10.78
CA PHE A 379 -16.75 27.92 -9.93
C PHE A 379 -18.21 27.51 -9.67
N THR A 380 -19.09 28.50 -9.56
CA THR A 380 -20.53 28.29 -9.33
C THR A 380 -21.22 27.78 -10.60
N ASP A 381 -20.87 28.31 -11.77
CA ASP A 381 -21.38 27.86 -13.07
C ASP A 381 -20.92 26.44 -13.44
N LEU A 382 -19.68 26.07 -13.10
CA LEU A 382 -19.18 24.69 -13.27
C LEU A 382 -19.88 23.69 -12.35
N LYS A 383 -20.28 24.11 -11.14
CA LYS A 383 -21.10 23.29 -10.23
C LYS A 383 -22.54 23.18 -10.71
N LEU A 384 -23.16 24.28 -11.14
CA LEU A 384 -24.56 24.31 -11.58
C LEU A 384 -24.77 23.55 -12.89
N GLY A 385 -23.79 23.55 -13.81
CA GLY A 385 -23.81 22.69 -14.99
C GLY A 385 -23.55 21.20 -14.70
N SER A 386 -23.12 20.85 -13.47
CA SER A 386 -22.93 19.45 -13.06
C SER A 386 -24.16 18.83 -12.40
N ASP A 387 -25.04 19.65 -11.82
CA ASP A 387 -26.30 19.20 -11.20
C ASP A 387 -27.47 19.13 -12.21
N SER A 388 -27.37 19.78 -13.38
CA SER A 388 -28.43 19.78 -14.39
C SER A 388 -28.46 18.55 -15.31
N ASP A 389 -27.40 17.75 -15.35
CA ASP A 389 -27.26 16.58 -16.25
C ASP A 389 -27.46 15.23 -15.52
N THR A 390 -27.92 15.25 -14.25
CA THR A 390 -28.22 14.04 -13.46
C THR A 390 -29.68 13.57 -13.55
N ASP A 391 -30.54 14.30 -14.26
CA ASP A 391 -31.90 13.87 -14.57
C ASP A 391 -32.08 13.74 -16.09
N THR A 392 -31.62 12.64 -16.68
CA THR A 392 -32.24 11.96 -17.84
C THR A 392 -31.56 10.64 -18.19
#